data_AF-A0A9E1V7T1-F1
#
_entry.id   AF-A0A9E1V7T1-F1
#
_cell.length_a   1.000
_cell.length_b   1.000
_cell.length_c   1.000
_cell.angle_alpha   90.00
_cell.angle_beta   90.00
_cell.angle_gamma   90.00
#
_symmetry.space_group_name_H-M   'P 1'
#
loop_
_entity.id
_entity.type
_entity.pdbx_description
1 polymer ?
#
loop_
_entity_poly.entity_id
_entity_poly.type
_entity_poly.pdbx_seq_one_letter_code
_entity_poly.pdbx_strand_id
1 'polypeptide(L)'
;MTTPLILNRARQLVEPELRRAVDTLCAELLLPSRYHFGWVETDGSPSSAGSGKGLRPALAVLSAEAVGAPTVVGLPGAVAVELIH
;
A
#
# COMPACT_ATOMS: atom_id res chain seq x y z
N MET A 1 -9.23 0.65 -18.63
CA MET A 1 -10.09 1.46 -17.73
C MET A 1 -9.18 2.38 -16.95
N THR A 2 -9.44 3.69 -16.95
CA THR A 2 -8.62 4.67 -16.23
C THR A 2 -8.84 4.53 -14.73
N THR A 3 -7.77 4.39 -13.95
CA THR A 3 -7.87 4.36 -12.47
C THR A 3 -8.40 5.71 -11.98
N PRO A 4 -9.46 5.73 -11.15
CA PRO A 4 -9.95 6.98 -10.55
C PRO A 4 -8.83 7.73 -9.83
N LEU A 5 -8.77 9.05 -10.01
CA LEU A 5 -7.71 9.90 -9.44
C LEU A 5 -7.54 9.71 -7.93
N ILE A 6 -8.66 9.51 -7.22
CA ILE A 6 -8.64 9.34 -5.77
C ILE A 6 -7.91 8.07 -5.32
N LEU A 7 -8.00 6.98 -6.10
CA LEU A 7 -7.29 5.74 -5.80
C LEU A 7 -5.79 5.92 -6.03
N ASN A 8 -5.40 6.68 -7.06
CA ASN A 8 -3.99 6.98 -7.31
C ASN A 8 -3.39 7.87 -6.20
N ARG A 9 -4.13 8.91 -5.75
CA ARG A 9 -3.73 9.76 -4.62
C ARG A 9 -3.53 8.94 -3.34
N ALA A 10 -4.49 8.10 -2.99
CA ALA A 10 -4.38 7.26 -1.81
C ALA A 10 -3.17 6.31 -1.89
N ARG A 11 -2.96 5.68 -3.05
CA ARG A 11 -1.80 4.80 -3.26
C ARG A 11 -0.46 5.54 -3.09
N GLN A 12 -0.33 6.74 -3.64
CA GLN A 12 0.88 7.55 -3.50
C GLN A 12 1.20 7.91 -2.05
N LEU A 13 0.19 8.00 -1.19
CA LEU A 13 0.36 8.27 0.24
C LEU A 13 0.65 6.99 1.05
N VAL A 14 0.04 5.87 0.68
CA VAL A 14 0.07 4.63 1.49
C VAL A 14 1.24 3.73 1.11
N GLU A 15 1.60 3.63 -0.18
CA GLU A 15 2.65 2.72 -0.64
C GLU A 15 4.01 2.95 0.03
N PRO A 16 4.49 4.19 0.26
CA PRO A 16 5.74 4.41 0.98
C PRO A 16 5.71 3.86 2.41
N GLU A 17 4.61 4.08 3.14
CA GLU A 17 4.45 3.61 4.52
C GLU A 17 4.31 2.09 4.59
N LEU A 18 3.61 1.49 3.62
CA LEU A 18 3.50 0.04 3.48
C LEU A 18 4.86 -0.61 3.19
N ARG A 19 5.66 -0.03 2.29
CA ARG A 19 7.03 -0.48 2.02
C ARG A 19 7.90 -0.40 3.26
N ARG A 20 7.83 0.71 4.02
CA ARG A 20 8.57 0.85 5.28
C ARG A 20 8.19 -0.23 6.29
N ALA A 21 6.90 -0.56 6.41
CA ALA A 21 6.45 -1.63 7.30
C ALA A 21 7.02 -2.99 6.88
N VAL A 22 6.93 -3.34 5.59
CA VAL A 22 7.47 -4.59 5.03
C VAL A 22 8.98 -4.68 5.18
N ASP A 23 9.70 -3.57 5.08
CA ASP A 23 11.15 -3.52 5.20
C ASP A 23 11.68 -3.77 6.62
N THR A 24 10.78 -3.87 7.62
CA THR A 24 11.13 -4.28 8.99
C THR A 24 11.05 -5.79 9.22
N LEU A 25 10.58 -6.56 8.25
CA LEU A 25 10.48 -8.01 8.36
C LEU A 25 11.87 -8.66 8.40
N CYS A 26 11.93 -9.88 8.97
CA CYS A 26 13.15 -10.69 8.91
C CYS A 26 13.49 -11.09 7.46
N ALA A 27 14.76 -11.39 7.21
CA ALA A 27 15.28 -11.61 5.86
C ALA A 27 14.53 -12.72 5.11
N GLU A 28 14.07 -13.75 5.83
CA GLU A 28 13.35 -14.90 5.31
C GLU A 28 11.96 -14.53 4.76
N LEU A 29 11.33 -13.48 5.32
CA LEU A 29 10.00 -13.03 4.92
C LEU A 29 10.03 -11.88 3.91
N LEU A 30 11.14 -11.14 3.85
CA LEU A 30 11.22 -9.91 3.06
C LEU A 30 11.00 -10.16 1.56
N LEU A 31 11.72 -11.11 0.95
CA LEU A 31 11.59 -11.39 -0.49
C LEU A 31 10.20 -11.96 -0.85
N PRO A 32 9.67 -12.98 -0.15
CA PRO A 32 8.31 -13.46 -0.39
C PRO A 32 7.24 -12.38 -0.27
N SER A 33 7.32 -11.52 0.76
CA SER A 33 6.37 -10.42 0.94
C SER A 33 6.47 -9.39 -0.19
N ARG A 34 7.68 -8.94 -0.56
CA ARG A 34 7.87 -7.98 -1.66
C ARG A 34 7.44 -8.56 -3.01
N TYR A 35 7.67 -9.84 -3.26
CA TYR A 35 7.18 -10.55 -4.44
C TYR A 35 5.64 -10.63 -4.44
N HIS A 36 5.03 -10.95 -3.30
CA HIS A 36 3.57 -11.00 -3.17
C HIS A 36 2.90 -9.66 -3.46
N PHE A 37 3.50 -8.56 -3.01
CA PHE A 37 3.06 -7.20 -3.35
C PHE A 37 3.32 -6.80 -4.81
N GLY A 38 3.98 -7.65 -5.60
CA GLY A 38 4.35 -7.35 -6.98
C GLY A 38 5.41 -6.26 -7.10
N TRP A 39 6.21 -6.01 -6.07
CA TRP A 39 7.26 -4.99 -6.11
C TRP A 39 8.57 -5.52 -6.71
N VAL A 40 8.78 -6.83 -6.63
CA VAL A 40 9.95 -7.52 -7.16
C VAL A 40 9.54 -8.82 -7.84
N GLU A 41 10.37 -9.30 -8.76
CA GLU A 41 10.27 -10.63 -9.36
C GLU A 41 10.87 -11.70 -8.43
N THR A 42 10.77 -12.97 -8.82
CA THR A 42 11.26 -14.11 -8.02
C THR A 42 12.76 -14.08 -7.75
N ASP A 43 13.53 -13.37 -8.59
CA ASP A 43 14.97 -13.17 -8.43
C ASP A 43 15.34 -11.91 -7.62
N GLY A 44 14.32 -11.17 -7.15
CA GLY A 44 14.49 -9.91 -6.40
C GLY A 44 14.67 -8.66 -7.27
N SER A 45 14.69 -8.78 -8.60
CA SER A 45 14.71 -7.62 -9.49
C SER A 45 13.40 -6.82 -9.41
N PRO A 46 13.39 -5.49 -9.64
CA PRO A 46 12.18 -4.69 -9.59
C PRO A 46 11.14 -5.18 -10.60
N SER A 47 9.89 -5.35 -10.16
CA SER A 47 8.80 -5.74 -11.05
C SER A 47 8.18 -4.52 -11.74
N SER A 48 7.66 -4.74 -12.95
CA SER A 48 6.76 -3.80 -13.64
C SER A 48 5.28 -4.12 -13.40
N ALA A 49 4.99 -5.22 -12.70
CA ALA A 49 3.64 -5.54 -12.26
C ALA A 49 3.15 -4.40 -11.35
N GLY A 50 2.10 -3.71 -11.80
CA GLY A 50 1.54 -2.63 -11.01
C GLY A 50 1.00 -3.14 -9.67
N SER A 51 1.08 -2.32 -8.63
CA SER A 51 0.34 -2.52 -7.38
C SER A 51 -1.16 -2.66 -7.67
N GLY A 52 -1.86 -3.44 -6.84
CA GLY A 52 -3.29 -3.69 -6.93
C GLY A 52 -4.16 -2.43 -6.93
N LYS A 53 -5.48 -2.63 -7.02
CA LYS A 53 -6.48 -1.54 -7.23
C LYS A 53 -6.46 -0.44 -6.16
N GLY A 54 -5.91 -0.69 -4.97
CA GLY A 54 -5.79 0.31 -3.89
C GLY A 54 -7.12 0.78 -3.30
N LEU A 55 -8.21 0.03 -3.47
CA LEU A 55 -9.54 0.43 -3.01
C LEU A 55 -9.63 0.51 -1.48
N ARG A 56 -9.19 -0.55 -0.80
CA ARG A 56 -9.22 -0.65 0.66
C ARG A 56 -8.39 0.44 1.37
N PRO A 57 -7.12 0.71 0.98
CA PRO A 57 -6.34 1.79 1.58
C PRO A 57 -6.93 3.16 1.25
N ALA A 58 -7.52 3.35 0.05
CA ALA A 58 -8.23 4.58 -0.27
C ALA A 58 -9.44 4.82 0.64
N LEU A 59 -10.24 3.79 0.94
CA LEU A 59 -11.38 3.91 1.86
C LEU A 59 -10.93 4.27 3.27
N ALA A 60 -9.83 3.70 3.77
CA ALA A 60 -9.29 4.05 5.09
C ALA A 60 -8.84 5.52 5.17
N VAL A 61 -8.12 6.00 4.14
CA VAL A 61 -7.71 7.40 4.06
C VAL A 61 -8.92 8.35 3.96
N LEU A 62 -9.86 8.04 3.06
CA LEU A 62 -11.07 8.84 2.85
C LEU A 62 -11.97 8.87 4.09
N SER A 63 -11.97 7.82 4.91
CA SER A 63 -12.75 7.78 6.15
C SER A 63 -12.27 8.82 7.17
N ALA A 64 -10.95 9.08 7.24
CA ALA A 64 -10.41 10.16 8.06
C ALA A 64 -10.83 11.53 7.51
N GLU A 65 -10.72 11.73 6.20
CA GLU A 65 -11.12 12.99 5.55
C GLU A 65 -12.63 13.26 5.71
N ALA A 66 -13.46 12.21 5.66
CA ALA A 66 -14.92 12.32 5.78
C ALA A 66 -15.40 12.87 7.13
N VAL A 67 -14.61 12.69 8.20
CA VAL A 67 -14.89 13.25 9.52
C VAL A 67 -14.13 14.56 9.79
N GLY A 68 -13.50 15.14 8.76
CA GLY A 68 -12.73 16.38 8.86
C GLY A 68 -11.34 16.22 9.46
N ALA A 69 -10.86 14.99 9.66
CA ALA A 69 -9.51 14.74 10.15
C ALA A 69 -8.47 14.85 9.02
N PRO A 70 -7.21 15.23 9.33
CA PRO A 70 -6.13 15.19 8.35
C PRO A 70 -5.93 13.79 7.75
N THR A 71 -5.61 13.73 6.46
CA THR A 71 -5.36 12.48 5.71
C THR A 71 -4.39 11.53 6.41
N VAL A 72 -3.36 12.07 7.09
CA VAL A 72 -2.35 11.30 7.82
C VAL A 72 -2.92 10.43 8.94
N VAL A 73 -4.09 10.79 9.49
CA VAL A 73 -4.79 10.00 10.51
C VAL A 73 -5.26 8.66 9.96
N GLY A 74 -5.61 8.60 8.67
CA GLY A 74 -6.07 7.37 8.01
C GLY A 74 -4.94 6.45 7.54
N LEU A 75 -3.69 6.92 7.48
CA LEU A 75 -2.57 6.15 6.91
C LEU A 75 -2.26 4.86 7.68
N PRO A 76 -2.21 4.83 9.03
CA PRO A 76 -1.96 3.59 9.75
C PRO A 76 -3.04 2.55 9.49
N GLY A 77 -4.30 2.96 9.41
CA GLY A 77 -5.42 2.08 9.05
C GLY A 77 -5.31 1.56 7.62
N ALA A 78 -4.92 2.42 6.68
CA ALA A 78 -4.72 2.04 5.29
C ALA A 78 -3.60 1.00 5.12
N VAL A 79 -2.47 1.20 5.81
CA VAL A 79 -1.34 0.24 5.82
C VAL A 79 -1.77 -1.08 6.46
N ALA A 80 -2.43 -1.03 7.62
CA ALA A 80 -2.87 -2.24 8.32
C ALA A 80 -3.82 -3.09 7.48
N VAL A 81 -4.79 -2.46 6.78
CA VAL A 81 -5.74 -3.20 5.92
C VAL A 81 -5.05 -3.80 4.69
N GLU A 82 -4.01 -3.17 4.15
CA GLU A 82 -3.22 -3.77 3.05
C GLU A 82 -2.30 -4.88 3.52
N LEU A 83 -1.77 -4.83 4.75
CA LEU A 83 -0.95 -5.91 5.31
C LEU A 83 -1.76 -7.18 5.62
N ILE A 84 -3.05 -7.05 5.94
CA ILE A 84 -3.94 -8.17 6.27
C ILE A 84 -4.50 -8.87 5.02
N HIS A 85 -4.57 -8.17 3.89
CA HIS A 85 -5.22 -8.65 2.67
C HIS A 85 -4.38 -9.64 1.88
#